data_AF-A0A643F7M3-F1
#
_entry.id   AF-A0A643F7M3-F1
#
_cell.length_a   1.000
_cell.length_b   1.000
_cell.length_c   1.000
_cell.angle_alpha   90.00
_cell.angle_beta   90.00
_cell.angle_gamma   90.00
#
_symmetry.space_group_name_H-M   'P 1'
#
loop_
_entity.id
_entity.type
_entity.pdbx_description
1 polymer ?
#
loop_
_entity_poly.entity_id
_entity_poly.type
_entity_poly.pdbx_seq_one_letter_code
_entity_poly.pdbx_strand_id
1 'polypeptide(L)'
;MKPYTIEVQRLKSIRHDHHGLIEVSLDALVSARQAARDDSEAGVPSSCLSIPVEHARTLVLLLKQQLNELDKLNPRSRRSGRA
;
A
#
# COMPACT_ATOMS: atom_id res chain seq x y z
N MET A 1 16.50 7.09 -6.64
CA MET A 1 15.17 7.69 -6.90
C MET A 1 15.09 9.02 -6.17
N LYS A 2 14.36 10.02 -6.70
CA LYS A 2 14.11 11.28 -5.96
C LYS A 2 13.04 11.03 -4.88
N PRO A 3 13.25 11.46 -3.63
CA PRO A 3 12.26 11.27 -2.58
C PRO A 3 11.10 12.28 -2.73
N TYR A 4 9.89 11.81 -2.43
CA TYR A 4 8.68 12.63 -2.41
C TYR A 4 8.01 12.57 -1.04
N THR A 5 7.35 13.66 -0.67
CA THR A 5 6.38 13.67 0.41
C THR A 5 5.00 13.59 -0.24
N ILE A 6 4.23 12.58 0.14
CA ILE A 6 2.91 12.28 -0.41
C ILE A 6 1.90 12.39 0.72
N GLU A 7 0.96 13.31 0.60
CA GLU A 7 -0.10 13.52 1.59
C GLU A 7 -1.45 13.13 1.01
N VAL A 8 -2.09 12.12 1.59
CA VAL A 8 -3.38 11.60 1.09
C VAL A 8 -4.52 12.50 1.52
N GLN A 9 -5.26 13.01 0.54
CA GLN A 9 -6.47 13.82 0.73
C GLN A 9 -7.73 12.95 0.67
N ARG A 10 -7.75 11.93 -0.19
CA ARG A 10 -8.90 11.03 -0.35
C ARG A 10 -8.50 9.70 -0.97
N LEU A 11 -9.04 8.59 -0.45
CA LEU A 11 -8.97 7.27 -1.10
C LEU A 11 -10.16 7.10 -2.07
N LYS A 12 -9.89 6.70 -3.32
CA LYS A 12 -10.93 6.50 -4.35
C LYS A 12 -11.27 5.03 -4.58
N SER A 13 -10.25 4.21 -4.78
CA SER A 13 -10.44 2.77 -5.03
C SER A 13 -9.19 1.99 -4.73
N ILE A 14 -9.38 0.72 -4.38
CA ILE A 14 -8.32 -0.29 -4.30
C ILE A 14 -8.74 -1.44 -5.20
N ARG A 15 -7.83 -1.91 -6.04
CA ARG A 15 -8.03 -3.08 -6.89
C ARG A 15 -6.80 -3.96 -6.82
N HIS A 16 -6.99 -5.26 -6.83
CA HIS A 16 -5.91 -6.17 -7.15
C HIS A 16 -5.83 -6.32 -8.67
N ASP A 17 -4.63 -6.22 -9.19
CA ASP A 17 -4.34 -6.54 -10.59
C ASP A 17 -3.85 -7.99 -10.71
N HIS A 18 -4.04 -8.58 -11.89
CA HIS A 18 -3.64 -9.95 -12.19
C HIS A 18 -2.12 -10.16 -12.13
N HIS A 19 -1.33 -9.09 -12.14
CA HIS A 19 0.13 -9.13 -11.98
C HIS A 19 0.60 -9.22 -10.51
N GLY A 20 -0.32 -9.42 -9.56
CA GLY A 20 0.02 -9.55 -8.13
C GLY A 20 0.30 -8.22 -7.44
N LEU A 21 -0.17 -7.12 -8.02
CA LEU A 21 -0.06 -5.78 -7.47
C LEU A 21 -1.42 -5.33 -6.93
N ILE A 22 -1.40 -4.58 -5.83
CA ILE A 22 -2.57 -3.84 -5.36
C ILE A 22 -2.43 -2.40 -5.83
N GLU A 23 -3.32 -1.97 -6.70
CA GLU A 23 -3.40 -0.59 -7.15
C GLU A 23 -4.32 0.21 -6.25
N VAL A 24 -3.83 1.37 -5.80
CA VAL A 24 -4.59 2.31 -4.98
C VAL A 24 -4.71 3.62 -5.74
N SER A 25 -5.94 3.97 -6.11
CA SER A 25 -6.27 5.27 -6.67
C SER A 25 -6.64 6.23 -5.55
N LEU A 26 -5.96 7.37 -5.48
CA LEU A 26 -6.15 8.36 -4.43
C LEU A 26 -5.91 9.78 -4.95
N ASP A 27 -6.46 10.77 -4.25
CA ASP A 27 -6.06 12.17 -4.39
C ASP A 27 -4.98 12.48 -3.36
N ALA A 28 -3.83 13.00 -3.80
CA ALA A 28 -2.74 13.37 -2.91
C ALA A 28 -2.06 14.66 -3.32
N LEU A 29 -1.53 15.36 -2.32
CA LEU A 29 -0.52 16.39 -2.49
C LEU A 29 0.85 15.73 -2.58
N VAL A 30 1.55 15.95 -3.69
CA VAL A 30 2.90 15.39 -3.92
C VAL A 30 3.88 16.54 -3.98
N SER A 31 4.80 16.57 -3.00
CA SER A 31 5.86 17.57 -2.92
C SER A 31 7.22 16.89 -3.05
N ALA A 32 8.12 17.50 -3.81
CA ALA A 32 9.51 17.05 -3.85
C ALA A 32 10.10 17.18 -2.44
N ARG A 33 10.61 16.07 -1.90
CA ARG A 33 11.31 16.13 -0.62
C ARG A 33 12.70 16.67 -0.92
N GLN A 34 12.99 17.88 -0.47
CA GLN A 34 14.37 18.35 -0.46
C GLN A 34 15.16 17.35 0.39
N ALA A 35 16.26 16.84 -0.15
CA ALA A 35 17.11 15.90 0.57
C ALA A 35 17.70 16.62 1.78
N ALA A 36 16.95 16.64 2.88
CA ALA A 36 17.45 17.10 4.17
C ALA A 36 18.60 16.16 4.52
N ARG A 37 19.79 16.75 4.63
CA ARG A 37 21.05 16.05 4.85
C ARG A 37 21.10 15.23 6.15
N ASP A 38 20.12 15.38 7.04
CA ASP A 38 20.29 15.00 8.44
C ASP A 38 19.32 13.92 8.96
N ASP A 39 18.37 13.42 8.17
CA ASP A 39 17.35 12.47 8.66
C ASP A 39 17.62 11.02 8.23
N SER A 40 18.90 10.66 8.23
CA SER A 40 19.41 9.35 7.81
C SER A 40 20.08 8.64 8.98
N GLU A 41 19.29 8.08 9.90
CA GLU A 41 19.78 6.93 10.70
C GLU A 41 20.12 5.72 9.81
N ALA A 42 19.74 5.74 8.52
CA ALA A 42 20.23 4.80 7.52
C ALA A 42 20.14 5.39 6.09
N GLY A 43 21.08 6.27 5.73
CA GLY A 43 21.53 6.75 4.40
C GLY A 43 20.75 6.57 3.08
N VAL A 44 19.44 6.26 3.07
CA VAL A 44 18.68 5.93 1.87
C VAL A 44 17.57 6.95 1.67
N PRO A 45 17.54 7.68 0.53
CA PRO A 45 16.46 8.63 0.26
C PRO A 45 15.14 7.85 0.11
N SER A 46 14.22 8.04 1.06
CA SER A 46 12.89 7.43 1.05
C SER A 46 11.80 8.47 0.76
N SER A 47 10.80 8.05 0.00
CA SER A 47 9.54 8.79 -0.10
C SER A 47 8.70 8.53 1.15
N CYS A 48 8.10 9.59 1.69
CA CYS A 48 7.25 9.50 2.87
C CYS A 48 5.77 9.62 2.44
N LEU A 49 4.93 8.70 2.89
CA LEU A 49 3.49 8.70 2.67
C LEU A 49 2.78 9.02 4.00
N SER A 50 2.14 10.17 4.06
CA SER A 50 1.33 10.62 5.18
C SER A 50 -0.15 10.42 4.87
N ILE A 51 -0.84 9.68 5.74
CA ILE A 51 -2.25 9.34 5.57
C ILE A 51 -2.99 9.74 6.85
N PRO A 52 -4.09 10.52 6.75
CA PRO A 52 -4.96 10.76 7.90
C PRO A 52 -5.43 9.44 8.52
N VAL A 53 -5.51 9.39 9.85
CA VAL A 53 -5.83 8.15 10.58
C VAL A 53 -7.16 7.54 10.14
N GLU A 54 -8.16 8.38 9.82
CA GLU A 54 -9.44 7.93 9.28
C GLU A 54 -9.26 7.16 7.96
N HIS A 55 -8.52 7.72 7.02
CA HIS A 55 -8.24 7.07 5.74
C HIS A 55 -7.38 5.82 5.91
N ALA A 56 -6.43 5.83 6.84
CA ALA A 56 -5.61 4.65 7.15
C ALA A 56 -6.46 3.48 7.65
N ARG A 57 -7.48 3.74 8.48
CA ARG A 57 -8.43 2.70 8.92
C ARG A 57 -9.21 2.11 7.74
N THR A 58 -9.71 2.97 6.86
CA THR A 58 -10.41 2.53 5.63
C THR A 58 -9.49 1.73 4.71
N LEU A 59 -8.23 2.16 4.55
CA LEU A 59 -7.23 1.45 3.76
C LEU A 59 -7.01 0.03 4.29
N VAL A 60 -6.87 -0.14 5.61
CA VAL A 60 -6.70 -1.47 6.22
C VAL A 60 -7.88 -2.39 5.94
N LEU A 61 -9.11 -1.88 6.03
CA LEU A 61 -10.31 -2.66 5.75
C LEU A 61 -10.34 -3.14 4.29
N LEU A 62 -10.10 -2.22 3.35
CA LEU A 62 -10.10 -2.51 1.92
C LEU A 62 -8.96 -3.46 1.53
N LEU A 63 -7.76 -3.28 2.09
CA LEU A 63 -6.63 -4.18 1.86
C LEU A 63 -6.93 -5.59 2.34
N LYS A 64 -7.48 -5.75 3.55
CA LYS A 64 -7.89 -7.05 4.07
C LYS A 64 -8.91 -7.74 3.15
N GLN A 65 -9.87 -6.98 2.62
CA GLN A 65 -10.84 -7.52 1.68
C GLN A 65 -10.16 -8.04 0.41
N GLN A 66 -9.28 -7.25 -0.20
CA GLN A 66 -8.58 -7.63 -1.44
C GLN A 66 -7.66 -8.84 -1.23
N LEU A 67 -6.94 -8.90 -0.11
CA LEU A 67 -6.10 -10.05 0.22
C LEU A 67 -6.92 -11.31 0.46
N ASN A 68 -8.06 -11.21 1.16
CA ASN A 68 -8.97 -12.34 1.36
C ASN A 68 -9.56 -12.86 0.03
N GLU A 69 -9.77 -11.99 -0.95
CA GLU A 69 -10.21 -12.38 -2.30
C GLU A 69 -9.10 -13.13 -3.03
N LEU A 70 -7.85 -12.67 -2.95
CA LEU A 70 -6.67 -13.35 -3.51
C LEU A 70 -6.43 -14.72 -2.84
N ASP A 71 -6.57 -14.81 -1.52
CA ASP A 71 -6.37 -16.05 -0.77
C ASP A 71 -7.39 -17.14 -1.13
N LYS A 72 -8.58 -16.76 -1.59
CA LYS A 72 -9.58 -17.72 -2.11
C LYS A 72 -9.17 -18.29 -3.47
N LEU A 73 -8.43 -17.53 -4.28
CA LEU A 73 -7.99 -17.93 -5.61
C LEU A 73 -6.76 -18.84 -5.56
N ASN A 74 -5.94 -18.73 -4.52
CA ASN A 74 -4.87 -19.70 -4.29
C ASN A 74 -5.49 -21.09 -4.04
N PRO A 75 -5.11 -22.12 -4.83
CA PRO A 75 -5.63 -23.45 -4.61
C PRO A 75 -5.24 -23.88 -3.20
N ARG A 76 -6.21 -23.91 -2.29
CA ARG A 76 -6.05 -24.51 -0.97
C ARG A 76 -5.52 -25.90 -1.24
N SER A 77 -4.26 -26.13 -0.87
CA SER A 77 -3.58 -27.41 -0.97
C SER A 77 -4.61 -28.49 -0.66
N ARG A 78 -4.74 -29.45 -1.58
CA ARG A 78 -5.60 -30.62 -1.48
C ARG A 78 -5.20 -31.44 -0.26
N ARG A 79 -5.49 -30.94 0.94
CA ARG A 79 -5.49 -31.67 2.20
C ARG A 79 -6.82 -32.41 2.32
N SER A 80 -7.25 -33.05 1.22
CA SER A 80 -8.15 -34.20 1.24
C SER A 80 -7.39 -35.48 0.87
N GLY A 81 -6.06 -35.45 0.93
CA GLY A 81 -5.22 -36.63 0.93
C GLY A 81 -4.67 -36.88 2.32
N ARG A 82 -5.40 -37.63 3.15
CA ARG A 82 -4.87 -38.64 4.07
C ARG A 82 -6.02 -39.26 4.88
N ALA A 83 -6.31 -40.52 4.48
CA ALA A 83 -6.83 -41.67 5.22
C ALA A 83 -7.92 -41.43 6.28
#